data_AF-A0A7C1ADL4-F1
#
_entry.id   AF-A0A7C1ADL4-F1
#
_cell.length_a   1.000
_cell.length_b   1.000
_cell.length_c   1.000
_cell.angle_alpha   90.00
_cell.angle_beta   90.00
_cell.angle_gamma   90.00
#
_symmetry.space_group_name_H-M   'P 1'
#
loop_
_entity.id
_entity.type
_entity.pdbx_description
1 polymer ?
#
loop_
_entity_poly.entity_id
_entity_poly.type
_entity_poly.pdbx_seq_one_letter_code
_entity_poly.pdbx_strand_id
1 'polypeptide(L)'
;MKHKKVVILNSRQGLRPIGNDPWIVNSHRALMHAASRDCRLLTSTGMKSWQMVLFLASINKANQTIYLPIEGGVNSDKFKNEIIRQFRLEAVLCEWVIMNNTADNNCDQIRDGGIIDDADIIYPVSIRPGGNLEKLIETARRRGKEINNDFIVEYRNTAHRCRINISKENINLKIDDLLDDYLIHWTKATNSRWPGESYFEYYNSVLNSRSVYPRSGLHTLKRILTEQKIRPSFRHYRKGWPAVAFSSLAPGDAVGLMKWRARYREMTIEPYGIAIHKDYADTIGLRKVFYGN
;
A
#
# COMPACT_ATOMS: atom_id res chain seq x y z
N MET A 1 -26.65 -4.50 24.53
CA MET A 1 -26.64 -3.06 24.25
C MET A 1 -25.96 -2.84 22.90
N LYS A 2 -26.47 -1.96 22.04
CA LYS A 2 -25.88 -1.72 20.71
C LYS A 2 -24.64 -0.83 20.90
N HIS A 3 -23.46 -1.30 20.48
CA HIS A 3 -22.23 -0.50 20.52
C HIS A 3 -22.40 0.76 19.67
N LYS A 4 -21.90 1.91 20.14
CA LYS A 4 -21.79 3.11 19.28
C LYS A 4 -20.86 2.81 18.11
N LYS A 5 -21.23 3.25 16.92
CA LYS A 5 -20.46 3.12 15.69
C LYS A 5 -19.58 4.34 15.46
N VAL A 6 -18.28 4.12 15.28
CA VAL A 6 -17.30 5.19 15.06
C VAL A 6 -16.62 5.00 13.73
N VAL A 7 -16.52 6.08 12.93
CA VAL A 7 -15.73 6.10 11.70
C VAL A 7 -14.52 7.01 11.85
N ILE A 8 -13.35 6.51 11.46
CA ILE A 8 -12.09 7.28 11.42
C ILE A 8 -11.81 7.66 9.97
N LEU A 9 -11.80 8.96 9.68
CA LEU A 9 -11.73 9.47 8.32
C LEU A 9 -10.37 10.06 7.99
N ASN A 10 -9.81 9.57 6.87
CA ASN A 10 -8.62 10.10 6.23
C ASN A 10 -8.90 10.30 4.74
N SER A 11 -8.63 11.50 4.24
CA SER A 11 -8.54 11.75 2.80
C SER A 11 -7.44 10.91 2.16
N ARG A 12 -7.46 10.78 0.83
CA ARG A 12 -6.42 10.04 0.09
C ARG A 12 -5.04 10.58 0.44
N GLN A 13 -4.18 9.71 0.96
CA GLN A 13 -2.84 10.05 1.42
C GLN A 13 -1.78 9.77 0.35
N GLY A 14 -0.54 10.19 0.62
CA GLY A 14 0.62 9.94 -0.22
C GLY A 14 0.84 8.46 -0.54
N LEU A 15 1.50 8.18 -1.67
CA LEU A 15 1.66 6.80 -2.17
C LEU A 15 2.54 5.92 -1.26
N ARG A 16 3.43 6.53 -0.47
CA ARG A 16 4.49 5.84 0.26
C ARG A 16 4.45 6.20 1.74
N PRO A 17 3.36 5.87 2.45
CA PRO A 17 3.23 6.28 3.83
C PRO A 17 4.27 5.59 4.73
N ILE A 18 4.62 6.24 5.83
CA ILE A 18 5.48 5.69 6.90
C ILE A 18 4.79 5.84 8.25
N GLY A 19 5.16 5.01 9.23
CA GLY A 19 4.49 4.93 10.52
C GLY A 19 4.45 6.25 11.29
N ASN A 20 5.49 7.08 11.16
CA ASN A 20 5.55 8.41 11.75
C ASN A 20 4.75 9.49 11.00
N ASP A 21 4.09 9.17 9.89
CA ASP A 21 3.21 10.14 9.24
C ASP A 21 2.10 10.55 10.22
N PRO A 22 1.83 11.85 10.42
CA PRO A 22 0.88 12.31 11.43
C PRO A 22 -0.52 11.68 11.31
N TRP A 23 -0.97 11.44 10.08
CA TRP A 23 -2.28 10.82 9.84
C TRP A 23 -2.33 9.35 10.31
N ILE A 24 -1.22 8.60 10.26
CA ILE A 24 -1.16 7.21 10.78
C ILE A 24 -1.15 7.24 12.30
N VAL A 25 -0.28 8.05 12.89
CA VAL A 25 -0.16 8.20 14.34
C VAL A 25 -1.52 8.58 14.96
N ASN A 26 -2.18 9.60 14.40
CA ASN A 26 -3.46 10.05 14.93
C ASN A 26 -4.62 9.11 14.58
N SER A 27 -4.59 8.38 13.46
CA SER A 27 -5.56 7.31 13.19
C SER A 27 -5.47 6.19 14.22
N HIS A 28 -4.25 5.83 14.64
CA HIS A 28 -4.05 4.84 15.69
C HIS A 28 -4.57 5.36 17.04
N ARG A 29 -4.27 6.61 17.42
CA ARG A 29 -4.83 7.24 18.63
C ARG A 29 -6.36 7.29 18.62
N ALA A 30 -6.95 7.70 17.50
CA ALA A 30 -8.39 7.74 17.30
C ALA A 30 -9.03 6.35 17.47
N LEU A 31 -8.37 5.32 16.94
CA LEU A 31 -8.80 3.93 17.09
C LEU A 31 -8.72 3.46 18.54
N MET A 32 -7.61 3.72 19.24
CA MET A 32 -7.47 3.34 20.64
C MET A 32 -8.52 4.02 21.52
N HIS A 33 -8.82 5.30 21.25
CA HIS A 33 -9.88 6.01 21.95
C HIS A 33 -11.26 5.37 21.70
N ALA A 34 -11.61 5.06 20.45
CA ALA A 34 -12.87 4.39 20.13
C ALA A 34 -12.95 2.99 20.81
N ALA A 35 -11.89 2.20 20.74
CA ALA A 35 -11.82 0.88 21.33
C ALA A 35 -11.95 0.92 22.86
N SER A 36 -11.32 1.90 23.53
CA SER A 36 -11.44 2.08 24.99
C SER A 36 -12.85 2.39 25.48
N ARG A 37 -13.73 2.82 24.56
CA ARG A 37 -15.13 3.16 24.81
C ARG A 37 -16.08 2.08 24.29
N ASP A 38 -15.56 0.88 24.02
CA ASP A 38 -16.30 -0.26 23.50
C ASP A 38 -17.15 0.08 22.26
N CYS A 39 -16.61 0.93 21.40
CA CYS A 39 -17.24 1.31 20.14
C CYS A 39 -16.92 0.28 19.05
N ARG A 40 -17.83 0.16 18.08
CA ARG A 40 -17.59 -0.60 16.85
C ARG A 40 -17.05 0.32 15.75
N LEU A 41 -15.89 -0.03 15.21
CA LEU A 41 -15.22 0.73 14.15
C LEU A 41 -15.84 0.43 12.80
N LEU A 42 -16.14 1.46 12.01
CA LEU A 42 -16.55 1.31 10.63
C LEU A 42 -15.33 1.40 9.71
N THR A 43 -15.02 0.31 9.02
CA THR A 43 -13.81 0.18 8.18
C THR A 43 -14.16 -0.29 6.76
N SER A 44 -13.19 -0.27 5.85
CA SER A 44 -13.43 -0.73 4.48
C SER A 44 -12.14 -1.15 3.76
N THR A 45 -12.27 -1.56 2.51
CA THR A 45 -11.20 -1.99 1.61
C THR A 45 -11.18 -1.16 0.31
N GLY A 46 -10.20 -1.40 -0.56
CA GLY A 46 -10.09 -0.73 -1.87
C GLY A 46 -9.28 0.57 -1.86
N MET A 47 -9.11 1.22 -0.71
CA MET A 47 -8.26 2.42 -0.57
C MET A 47 -7.29 2.30 0.59
N LYS A 48 -6.07 2.85 0.43
CA LYS A 48 -5.01 2.75 1.43
C LYS A 48 -5.38 3.35 2.79
N SER A 49 -6.11 4.46 2.80
CA SER A 49 -6.58 5.11 4.03
C SER A 49 -7.54 4.20 4.81
N TRP A 50 -8.53 3.62 4.11
CA TRP A 50 -9.46 2.66 4.70
C TRP A 50 -8.77 1.39 5.18
N GLN A 51 -7.91 0.83 4.35
CA GLN A 51 -7.16 -0.39 4.65
C GLN A 51 -6.18 -0.21 5.82
N MET A 52 -5.63 0.99 6.02
CA MET A 52 -4.82 1.28 7.21
C MET A 52 -5.66 1.22 8.49
N VAL A 53 -6.86 1.82 8.50
CA VAL A 53 -7.75 1.75 9.67
C VAL A 53 -8.21 0.30 9.93
N LEU A 54 -8.55 -0.46 8.88
CA LEU A 54 -8.85 -1.89 8.97
C LEU A 54 -7.69 -2.68 9.58
N PHE A 55 -6.45 -2.43 9.13
CA PHE A 55 -5.26 -3.05 9.70
C PHE A 55 -5.07 -2.67 11.18
N LEU A 56 -5.21 -1.40 11.53
CA LEU A 56 -5.09 -0.93 12.92
C LEU A 56 -6.16 -1.57 13.82
N ALA A 57 -7.39 -1.77 13.32
CA ALA A 57 -8.44 -2.48 14.04
C ALA A 57 -8.09 -3.95 14.25
N SER A 58 -7.49 -4.60 13.25
CA SER A 58 -7.02 -5.98 13.33
C SER A 58 -5.97 -6.18 14.43
N ILE A 59 -4.89 -5.40 14.42
CA ILE A 59 -3.79 -5.58 15.41
C ILE A 59 -4.21 -5.23 16.84
N ASN A 60 -5.23 -4.39 17.00
CA ASN A 60 -5.76 -3.98 18.31
C ASN A 60 -6.99 -4.79 18.73
N LYS A 61 -7.39 -5.82 17.96
CA LYS A 61 -8.56 -6.65 18.24
C LYS A 61 -9.83 -5.82 18.51
N ALA A 62 -10.02 -4.76 17.73
CA ALA A 62 -11.20 -3.90 17.86
C ALA A 62 -12.40 -4.49 17.11
N ASN A 63 -13.59 -4.39 17.73
CA ASN A 63 -14.86 -4.68 17.07
C ASN A 63 -15.02 -3.80 15.83
N GLN A 64 -15.38 -4.39 14.69
CA GLN A 64 -15.52 -3.64 13.44
C GLN A 64 -16.64 -4.13 12.53
N THR A 65 -17.29 -3.18 11.86
CA THR A 65 -18.14 -3.44 10.68
C THR A 65 -17.34 -3.09 9.43
N ILE A 66 -17.11 -4.07 8.57
CA ILE A 66 -16.29 -3.96 7.38
C ILE A 66 -17.20 -3.82 6.16
N TYR A 67 -17.11 -2.66 5.51
CA TYR A 67 -17.80 -2.38 4.27
C TYR A 67 -16.98 -2.92 3.10
N LEU A 68 -17.55 -3.86 2.35
CA LEU A 68 -16.91 -4.50 1.22
C LEU A 68 -17.52 -4.02 -0.09
N PRO A 69 -16.83 -3.14 -0.85
CA PRO A 69 -17.18 -2.90 -2.23
C PRO A 69 -16.84 -4.15 -3.05
N ILE A 70 -17.85 -4.85 -3.56
CA ILE A 70 -17.70 -6.08 -4.35
C ILE A 70 -18.27 -5.86 -5.74
N GLU A 71 -17.50 -6.19 -6.78
CA GLU A 71 -17.99 -6.18 -8.17
C GLU A 71 -19.05 -7.27 -8.39
N GLY A 72 -20.02 -6.99 -9.27
CA GLY A 72 -21.07 -7.94 -9.62
C GLY A 72 -20.52 -9.30 -10.07
N GLY A 73 -21.07 -10.39 -9.54
CA GLY A 73 -20.68 -11.77 -9.88
C GLY A 73 -19.52 -12.34 -9.06
N VAL A 74 -18.87 -11.56 -8.19
CA VAL A 74 -17.87 -12.08 -7.26
C VAL A 74 -18.57 -12.78 -6.08
N ASN A 75 -18.14 -14.00 -5.76
CA ASN A 75 -18.62 -14.71 -4.58
C ASN A 75 -18.18 -13.97 -3.29
N SER A 76 -19.16 -13.43 -2.56
CA SER A 76 -18.92 -12.58 -1.41
C SER A 76 -18.24 -13.32 -0.25
N ASP A 77 -18.56 -14.59 -0.01
CA ASP A 77 -17.95 -15.36 1.08
C ASP A 77 -16.49 -15.71 0.79
N LYS A 78 -16.17 -16.06 -0.47
CA LYS A 78 -14.77 -16.22 -0.90
C LYS A 78 -13.99 -14.92 -0.71
N PHE A 79 -14.60 -13.78 -1.03
CA PHE A 79 -13.95 -12.47 -0.87
C PHE A 79 -13.75 -12.11 0.61
N LYS A 80 -14.77 -12.32 1.47
CA LYS A 80 -14.64 -12.15 2.92
C LYS A 80 -13.50 -13.00 3.49
N ASN A 81 -13.44 -14.29 3.15
CA ASN A 81 -12.39 -15.19 3.61
C ASN A 81 -11.00 -14.74 3.17
N GLU A 82 -10.87 -14.21 1.95
CA GLU A 82 -9.61 -13.63 1.48
C GLU A 82 -9.24 -12.38 2.29
N ILE A 83 -10.18 -11.48 2.59
CA ILE A 83 -9.91 -10.30 3.44
C ILE A 83 -9.51 -10.71 4.85
N ILE A 84 -10.21 -11.67 5.46
CA ILE A 84 -9.86 -12.25 6.77
C ILE A 84 -8.42 -12.73 6.76
N ARG A 85 -8.04 -13.54 5.77
CA ARG A 85 -6.69 -14.08 5.63
C ARG A 85 -5.65 -12.99 5.41
N GLN A 86 -5.95 -12.03 4.54
CA GLN A 86 -5.03 -10.97 4.13
C GLN A 86 -4.71 -9.97 5.24
N PHE A 87 -5.70 -9.63 6.07
CA PHE A 87 -5.55 -8.71 7.19
C PHE A 87 -5.43 -9.42 8.54
N ARG A 88 -5.40 -10.76 8.56
CA ARG A 88 -5.36 -11.61 9.76
C ARG A 88 -6.47 -11.25 10.76
N LEU A 89 -7.69 -11.07 10.26
CA LEU A 89 -8.83 -10.66 11.07
C LEU A 89 -9.34 -11.81 11.95
N GLU A 90 -9.80 -11.48 13.16
CA GLU A 90 -10.56 -12.40 13.99
C GLU A 90 -12.04 -12.33 13.59
N ALA A 91 -12.56 -13.40 12.99
CA ALA A 91 -13.90 -13.39 12.40
C ALA A 91 -15.01 -13.02 13.42
N VAL A 92 -14.84 -13.38 14.69
CA VAL A 92 -15.78 -13.07 15.78
C VAL A 92 -15.89 -11.57 16.09
N LEU A 93 -14.90 -10.77 15.70
CA LEU A 93 -14.88 -9.31 15.89
C LEU A 93 -15.39 -8.54 14.66
N CYS A 94 -15.78 -9.26 13.60
CA CYS A 94 -16.07 -8.68 12.29
C CYS A 94 -17.55 -8.84 11.92
N GLU A 95 -18.20 -7.73 11.63
CA GLU A 95 -19.45 -7.70 10.86
C GLU A 95 -19.19 -7.24 9.43
N TRP A 96 -20.09 -7.62 8.52
CA TRP A 96 -19.89 -7.38 7.09
C TRP A 96 -21.07 -6.63 6.50
N VAL A 97 -20.77 -5.57 5.75
CA VAL A 97 -21.75 -4.87 4.91
C VAL A 97 -21.27 -5.00 3.47
N ILE A 98 -22.02 -5.72 2.65
CA ILE A 98 -21.71 -5.87 1.23
C ILE A 98 -22.28 -4.66 0.49
N MET A 99 -21.41 -3.98 -0.25
CA MET A 99 -21.78 -2.88 -1.14
C MET A 99 -21.61 -3.36 -2.57
N ASN A 100 -22.71 -3.53 -3.28
CA ASN A 100 -22.68 -3.89 -4.69
C ASN A 100 -22.06 -2.74 -5.47
N ASN A 101 -20.86 -2.97 -5.98
CA ASN A 101 -20.16 -2.03 -6.82
C ASN A 101 -20.81 -2.10 -8.20
N THR A 102 -21.71 -1.17 -8.51
CA THR A 102 -22.11 -0.94 -9.91
C THR A 102 -20.89 -0.37 -10.63
N ALA A 103 -20.70 -0.70 -11.90
CA ALA A 103 -19.54 -0.28 -12.69
C ALA A 103 -19.44 1.26 -12.92
N ASP A 104 -20.22 2.06 -12.18
CA ASP A 104 -20.27 3.50 -12.26
C ASP A 104 -19.12 4.16 -11.48
N ASN A 105 -18.64 5.28 -12.03
CA ASN A 105 -17.48 6.06 -11.57
C ASN A 105 -17.56 6.65 -10.14
N ASN A 106 -18.60 6.34 -9.34
CA ASN A 106 -18.89 6.96 -8.05
C ASN A 106 -18.91 6.02 -6.83
N CYS A 107 -18.48 4.77 -6.98
CA CYS A 107 -18.53 3.79 -5.89
C CYS A 107 -17.80 4.19 -4.60
N ASP A 108 -16.66 4.86 -4.71
CA ASP A 108 -15.91 5.40 -3.57
C ASP A 108 -16.76 6.42 -2.79
N GLN A 109 -17.52 7.28 -3.48
CA GLN A 109 -18.36 8.30 -2.85
C GLN A 109 -19.59 7.69 -2.18
N ILE A 110 -20.21 6.70 -2.83
CA ILE A 110 -21.35 5.96 -2.26
C ILE A 110 -20.91 5.21 -1.00
N ARG A 111 -19.75 4.54 -1.05
CA ARG A 111 -19.13 3.91 0.12
C ARG A 111 -18.90 4.93 1.23
N ASP A 112 -18.16 5.99 0.95
CA ASP A 112 -17.79 6.97 1.98
C ASP A 112 -19.03 7.62 2.61
N GLY A 113 -20.02 7.98 1.79
CA GLY A 113 -21.30 8.52 2.26
C GLY A 113 -22.08 7.54 3.13
N GLY A 114 -22.24 6.28 2.67
CA GLY A 114 -22.96 5.25 3.42
C GLY A 114 -22.32 4.89 4.76
N ILE A 115 -20.98 4.84 4.83
CA ILE A 115 -20.26 4.63 6.09
C ILE A 115 -20.46 5.81 7.04
N ILE A 116 -20.36 7.05 6.53
CA ILE A 116 -20.56 8.26 7.33
C ILE A 116 -22.01 8.33 7.84
N ASP A 117 -22.99 7.96 7.01
CA ASP A 117 -24.41 7.94 7.38
C ASP A 117 -24.76 6.82 8.38
N ASP A 118 -23.99 5.73 8.48
CA ASP A 118 -24.16 4.70 9.52
C ASP A 118 -23.39 5.00 10.83
N ALA A 119 -22.41 5.91 10.81
CA ALA A 119 -21.63 6.25 12.00
C ALA A 119 -22.44 7.06 13.03
N ASP A 120 -22.34 6.72 14.31
CA ASP A 120 -22.86 7.58 15.39
C ASP A 120 -21.89 8.73 15.69
N ILE A 121 -20.58 8.47 15.57
CA ILE A 121 -19.52 9.45 15.80
C ILE A 121 -18.51 9.44 14.66
N ILE A 122 -18.09 10.63 14.22
CA ILE A 122 -17.11 10.81 13.16
C ILE A 122 -15.82 11.39 13.74
N TYR A 123 -14.70 10.69 13.51
CA TYR A 123 -13.36 11.09 13.91
C TYR A 123 -12.58 11.55 12.66
N PRO A 124 -12.67 12.83 12.26
CA PRO A 124 -11.77 13.37 11.25
C PRO A 124 -10.32 13.34 11.74
N VAL A 125 -9.43 12.75 10.95
CA VAL A 125 -7.99 12.73 11.25
C VAL A 125 -7.22 13.63 10.29
N SER A 126 -7.17 13.27 9.01
CA SER A 126 -6.44 14.06 8.01
C SER A 126 -7.32 14.30 6.79
N ILE A 127 -7.99 15.45 6.77
CA ILE A 127 -9.00 15.81 5.78
C ILE A 127 -8.46 16.87 4.83
N ARG A 128 -8.51 16.61 3.53
CA ARG A 128 -8.07 17.55 2.49
C ARG A 128 -9.06 18.72 2.40
N PRO A 129 -8.59 19.97 2.53
CA PRO A 129 -9.44 21.14 2.31
C PRO A 129 -10.06 21.15 0.91
N GLY A 130 -11.35 21.49 0.82
CA GLY A 130 -12.16 21.45 -0.39
C GLY A 130 -12.46 20.05 -0.93
N GLY A 131 -12.05 19.00 -0.21
CA GLY A 131 -12.22 17.61 -0.62
C GLY A 131 -13.63 17.05 -0.39
N ASN A 132 -13.93 15.91 -1.00
CA ASN A 132 -15.24 15.25 -0.85
C ASN A 132 -15.56 14.87 0.62
N LEU A 133 -14.57 14.36 1.36
CA LEU A 133 -14.78 13.99 2.77
C LEU A 133 -15.12 15.19 3.65
N GLU A 134 -14.53 16.37 3.40
CA GLU A 134 -14.87 17.58 4.13
C GLU A 134 -16.34 17.95 3.95
N LYS A 135 -16.83 17.93 2.70
CA LYS A 135 -18.24 18.17 2.37
C LYS A 135 -19.19 17.16 3.02
N LEU A 136 -18.79 15.88 3.09
CA LEU A 136 -19.57 14.84 3.75
C LEU A 136 -19.61 15.05 5.27
N ILE A 137 -18.48 15.42 5.89
CA ILE A 137 -18.41 15.73 7.33
C ILE A 137 -19.27 16.95 7.68
N GLU A 138 -19.23 18.01 6.86
CA GLU A 138 -20.10 19.17 7.06
C GLU A 138 -21.58 18.82 6.96
N THR A 139 -21.95 18.01 5.97
CA THR A 139 -23.33 17.53 5.80
C THR A 139 -23.76 16.71 7.03
N ALA A 140 -22.92 15.78 7.50
CA ALA A 140 -23.17 15.01 8.70
C ALA A 140 -23.33 15.88 9.95
N ARG A 141 -22.49 16.91 10.09
CA ARG A 141 -22.59 17.89 11.18
C ARG A 141 -23.93 18.64 11.15
N ARG A 142 -24.37 19.11 9.97
CA ARG A 142 -25.69 19.77 9.82
C ARG A 142 -26.86 18.83 10.14
N ARG A 143 -26.68 17.52 9.93
CA ARG A 143 -27.65 16.47 10.31
C ARG A 143 -27.58 16.07 11.80
N GLY A 144 -26.76 16.73 12.61
CA GLY A 144 -26.65 16.50 14.05
C GLY A 144 -25.76 15.32 14.46
N LYS A 145 -24.90 14.81 13.56
CA LYS A 145 -23.93 13.76 13.95
C LYS A 145 -22.84 14.30 14.86
N GLU A 146 -22.42 13.47 15.81
CA GLU A 146 -21.33 13.78 16.73
C GLU A 146 -19.98 13.79 15.96
N ILE A 147 -19.24 14.90 16.04
CA ILE A 147 -17.91 15.03 15.43
C ILE A 147 -16.88 15.23 16.54
N ASN A 148 -15.94 14.29 16.69
CA ASN A 148 -14.83 14.44 17.63
C ASN A 148 -13.58 14.91 16.87
N ASN A 149 -13.12 16.13 17.17
CA ASN A 149 -12.00 16.77 16.48
C ASN A 149 -10.63 16.56 17.16
N ASP A 150 -10.56 15.77 18.24
CA ASP A 150 -9.36 15.63 19.08
C ASP A 150 -8.17 15.00 18.34
N PHE A 151 -8.44 14.31 17.22
CA PHE A 151 -7.46 13.56 16.44
C PHE A 151 -7.04 14.27 15.15
N ILE A 152 -7.52 15.48 14.90
CA ILE A 152 -7.22 16.21 13.66
C ILE A 152 -5.71 16.48 13.55
N VAL A 153 -5.20 16.28 12.33
CA VAL A 153 -3.89 16.74 11.88
C VAL A 153 -4.05 17.46 10.54
N GLU A 154 -3.14 18.38 10.28
CA GLU A 154 -3.05 19.04 8.98
C GLU A 154 -2.91 18.00 7.85
N TYR A 155 -3.73 18.13 6.81
CA TYR A 155 -3.56 17.33 5.61
C TYR A 155 -2.30 17.74 4.86
N ARG A 156 -1.36 16.80 4.74
CA ARG A 156 -0.13 16.98 3.98
C ARG A 156 -0.10 15.97 2.85
N ASN A 157 0.18 16.43 1.63
CA ASN A 157 0.51 15.53 0.53
C ASN A 157 1.96 15.06 0.66
N THR A 158 2.28 14.38 1.76
CA THR A 158 3.61 13.86 2.04
C THR A 158 3.91 12.74 1.04
N ALA A 159 4.77 13.03 0.08
CA ALA A 159 5.29 12.03 -0.83
C ALA A 159 6.71 11.70 -0.41
N HIS A 160 6.88 10.68 0.43
CA HIS A 160 8.18 10.08 0.68
C HIS A 160 8.75 9.60 -0.67
N ARG A 161 9.79 10.27 -1.16
CA ARG A 161 10.37 9.97 -2.47
C ARG A 161 11.46 8.93 -2.28
N CYS A 162 11.28 7.76 -2.87
CA CYS A 162 12.39 6.83 -3.12
C CYS A 162 13.16 7.28 -4.37
N ARG A 163 13.50 8.58 -4.45
CA ARG A 163 14.30 9.12 -5.56
C ARG A 163 15.75 9.08 -5.12
N ILE A 164 16.55 8.33 -5.85
CA ILE A 164 17.99 8.27 -5.66
C ILE A 164 18.60 8.94 -6.90
N ASN A 165 19.57 9.82 -6.69
CA ASN A 165 20.33 10.43 -7.77
C ASN A 165 21.73 9.85 -7.75
N ILE A 166 22.13 9.26 -8.88
CA ILE A 166 23.46 8.70 -9.07
C ILE A 166 23.96 9.21 -10.39
N SER A 167 25.17 9.74 -10.37
CA SER A 167 25.85 10.19 -11.57
C SER A 167 26.90 9.15 -11.96
N LYS A 168 27.16 9.00 -13.26
CA LYS A 168 28.11 8.00 -13.78
C LYS A 168 29.52 8.26 -13.27
N GLU A 169 29.84 9.52 -13.01
CA GLU A 169 31.13 10.00 -12.48
C GLU A 169 31.40 9.50 -11.05
N ASN A 170 30.36 9.11 -10.30
CA ASN A 170 30.47 8.61 -8.93
C ASN A 170 30.53 7.08 -8.85
N ILE A 171 30.64 6.38 -9.99
CA ILE A 171 30.73 4.93 -10.04
C ILE A 171 32.19 4.51 -10.16
N ASN A 172 32.60 3.56 -9.32
CA ASN A 172 33.86 2.86 -9.53
C ASN A 172 33.72 1.88 -10.70
N LEU A 173 34.23 2.25 -11.89
CA LEU A 173 34.09 1.46 -13.11
C LEU A 173 34.72 0.06 -13.03
N LYS A 174 35.58 -0.23 -12.05
CA LYS A 174 36.04 -1.61 -11.78
C LYS A 174 34.90 -2.59 -11.48
N ILE A 175 33.72 -2.06 -11.12
CA ILE A 175 32.52 -2.86 -10.94
C ILE A 175 32.02 -3.49 -12.25
N ASP A 176 32.30 -2.85 -13.39
CA ASP A 176 31.91 -3.35 -14.70
C ASP A 176 32.73 -4.62 -15.02
N ASP A 177 34.05 -4.55 -14.83
CA ASP A 177 34.95 -5.70 -15.01
C ASP A 177 34.58 -6.86 -14.05
N LEU A 178 34.26 -6.55 -12.79
CA LEU A 178 33.90 -7.56 -11.79
C LEU A 178 32.59 -8.30 -12.12
N LEU A 179 31.68 -7.65 -12.84
CA LEU A 179 30.33 -8.16 -13.10
C LEU A 179 30.07 -8.46 -14.58
N ASP A 180 31.11 -8.50 -15.43
CA ASP A 180 30.96 -8.72 -16.87
C ASP A 180 30.25 -10.05 -17.16
N ASP A 181 30.59 -11.12 -16.45
CA ASP A 181 29.98 -12.46 -16.59
C ASP A 181 28.68 -12.66 -15.82
N TYR A 182 28.03 -11.57 -15.39
CA TYR A 182 26.81 -11.63 -14.61
C TYR A 182 25.62 -10.97 -15.30
N LEU A 183 24.43 -11.51 -15.01
CA LEU A 183 23.16 -10.88 -15.29
C LEU A 183 22.58 -10.31 -13.99
N ILE A 184 22.15 -9.06 -14.01
CA ILE A 184 21.74 -8.34 -12.80
C ILE A 184 20.23 -8.14 -12.79
N HIS A 185 19.57 -8.64 -11.75
CA HIS A 185 18.22 -8.24 -11.38
C HIS A 185 18.28 -6.98 -10.52
N TRP A 186 18.03 -5.83 -11.15
CA TRP A 186 17.92 -4.55 -10.46
C TRP A 186 16.60 -4.44 -9.72
N THR A 187 16.68 -4.13 -8.44
CA THR A 187 15.50 -3.91 -7.59
C THR A 187 15.02 -2.46 -7.69
N LYS A 188 13.77 -2.24 -7.29
CA LYS A 188 13.18 -0.90 -7.18
C LYS A 188 12.07 -0.85 -6.15
N ALA A 189 11.68 0.35 -5.77
CA ALA A 189 10.54 0.57 -4.90
C ALA A 189 9.23 0.11 -5.54
N THR A 190 8.31 -0.35 -4.71
CA THR A 190 6.92 -0.60 -5.10
C THR A 190 5.99 0.27 -4.28
N ASN A 191 4.94 0.84 -4.89
CA ASN A 191 3.96 1.67 -4.17
C ASN A 191 2.85 0.82 -3.50
N SER A 192 2.98 -0.49 -3.50
CA SER A 192 2.01 -1.45 -2.96
C SER A 192 2.75 -2.59 -2.27
N ARG A 193 2.00 -3.61 -1.85
CA ARG A 193 2.57 -4.89 -1.42
C ARG A 193 3.54 -5.43 -2.44
N TRP A 194 4.58 -6.09 -1.98
CA TRP A 194 5.40 -6.95 -2.81
C TRP A 194 4.62 -8.22 -3.24
N PRO A 195 5.03 -8.92 -4.31
CA PRO A 195 4.44 -10.21 -4.67
C PRO A 195 4.49 -11.22 -3.51
N GLY A 196 3.37 -11.90 -3.26
CA GLY A 196 3.25 -12.89 -2.17
C GLY A 196 3.17 -12.32 -0.76
N GLU A 197 3.27 -11.00 -0.57
CA GLU A 197 3.07 -10.35 0.74
C GLU A 197 1.59 -10.12 1.03
N SER A 198 1.15 -10.40 2.26
CA SER A 198 -0.21 -10.11 2.72
C SER A 198 -0.42 -8.61 3.02
N TYR A 199 -1.68 -8.17 3.07
CA TYR A 199 -1.99 -6.80 3.54
C TYR A 199 -1.54 -6.53 4.97
N PHE A 200 -1.68 -7.51 5.86
CA PHE A 200 -1.18 -7.42 7.23
C PHE A 200 0.32 -7.13 7.26
N GLU A 201 1.14 -7.91 6.56
CA GLU A 201 2.61 -7.74 6.54
C GLU A 201 3.03 -6.38 5.98
N TYR A 202 2.36 -5.94 4.91
CA TYR A 202 2.59 -4.63 4.32
C TYR A 202 2.29 -3.49 5.30
N TYR A 203 1.09 -3.46 5.86
CA TYR A 203 0.70 -2.38 6.77
C TYR A 203 1.44 -2.45 8.10
N ASN A 204 1.78 -3.63 8.60
CA ASN A 204 2.63 -3.79 9.77
C ASN A 204 4.02 -3.18 9.53
N SER A 205 4.60 -3.39 8.36
CA SER A 205 5.89 -2.78 8.06
C SER A 205 5.79 -1.27 7.87
N VAL A 206 4.69 -0.76 7.29
CA VAL A 206 4.42 0.68 7.21
C VAL A 206 4.31 1.27 8.61
N LEU A 207 3.50 0.67 9.50
CA LEU A 207 3.32 1.14 10.87
C LEU A 207 4.65 1.18 11.64
N ASN A 208 5.52 0.19 11.44
CA ASN A 208 6.81 0.08 12.11
C ASN A 208 7.94 0.88 11.43
N SER A 209 7.68 1.56 10.30
CA SER A 209 8.69 2.39 9.64
C SER A 209 8.73 3.80 10.23
N ARG A 210 9.94 4.32 10.50
CA ARG A 210 10.13 5.63 11.14
C ARG A 210 10.40 6.75 10.14
N SER A 211 11.45 6.62 9.34
CA SER A 211 11.94 7.69 8.45
C SER A 211 12.03 7.25 6.98
N VAL A 212 11.96 5.95 6.70
CA VAL A 212 12.15 5.39 5.36
C VAL A 212 10.95 4.53 4.99
N TYR A 213 10.48 4.69 3.76
CA TYR A 213 9.43 3.84 3.22
C TYR A 213 9.90 2.38 3.11
N PRO A 214 9.18 1.41 3.68
CA PRO A 214 9.72 0.06 3.89
C PRO A 214 9.65 -0.82 2.64
N ARG A 215 9.31 -0.25 1.47
CA ARG A 215 9.31 -0.91 0.16
C ARG A 215 10.14 -0.13 -0.86
N SER A 216 11.32 0.36 -0.43
CA SER A 216 12.34 0.89 -1.35
C SER A 216 13.08 -0.24 -2.08
N GLY A 217 13.90 0.09 -3.10
CA GLY A 217 14.76 -0.89 -3.77
C GLY A 217 15.68 -1.64 -2.79
N LEU A 218 16.31 -0.92 -1.86
CA LEU A 218 17.12 -1.54 -0.81
C LEU A 218 16.33 -2.53 0.05
N HIS A 219 15.10 -2.19 0.45
CA HIS A 219 14.26 -3.11 1.21
C HIS A 219 13.84 -4.33 0.38
N THR A 220 13.61 -4.14 -0.93
CA THR A 220 13.34 -5.24 -1.86
C THR A 220 14.55 -6.19 -1.94
N LEU A 221 15.77 -5.65 -2.05
CA LEU A 221 16.99 -6.46 -2.03
C LEU A 221 17.14 -7.22 -0.70
N LYS A 222 16.99 -6.53 0.44
CA LYS A 222 17.04 -7.16 1.76
C LYS A 222 16.05 -8.32 1.87
N ARG A 223 14.82 -8.13 1.39
CA ARG A 223 13.82 -9.20 1.37
C ARG A 223 14.23 -10.38 0.48
N ILE A 224 14.74 -10.13 -0.71
CA ILE A 224 15.25 -11.19 -1.61
C ILE A 224 16.32 -12.01 -0.90
N LEU A 225 17.27 -11.35 -0.22
CA LEU A 225 18.35 -12.01 0.52
C LEU A 225 17.82 -12.81 1.72
N THR A 226 16.87 -12.26 2.48
CA THR A 226 16.26 -12.97 3.62
C THR A 226 15.43 -14.17 3.20
N GLU A 227 14.62 -14.05 2.14
CA GLU A 227 13.80 -15.16 1.62
C GLU A 227 14.58 -16.11 0.71
N GLN A 228 15.81 -15.74 0.32
CA GLN A 228 16.59 -16.39 -0.74
C GLN A 228 15.77 -16.63 -2.01
N LYS A 229 14.90 -15.68 -2.36
CA LYS A 229 13.90 -15.85 -3.42
C LYS A 229 13.60 -14.56 -4.15
N ILE A 230 13.63 -14.63 -5.48
CA ILE A 230 13.13 -13.58 -6.37
C ILE A 230 11.74 -14.00 -6.87
N ARG A 231 10.73 -13.13 -6.70
CA ARG A 231 9.36 -13.42 -7.09
C ARG A 231 8.99 -12.64 -8.36
N PRO A 232 8.30 -13.29 -9.32
CA PRO A 232 7.91 -12.61 -10.54
C PRO A 232 6.80 -11.59 -10.26
N SER A 233 6.74 -10.57 -11.11
CA SER A 233 5.72 -9.51 -11.04
C SER A 233 4.99 -9.38 -12.36
N PHE A 234 3.69 -9.08 -12.31
CA PHE A 234 2.88 -8.75 -13.50
C PHE A 234 3.06 -7.30 -13.94
N ARG A 235 3.76 -6.49 -13.14
CA ARG A 235 3.82 -5.04 -13.32
C ARG A 235 4.58 -4.68 -14.60
N HIS A 236 3.90 -3.99 -15.51
CA HIS A 236 4.40 -3.61 -16.84
C HIS A 236 4.68 -4.81 -17.79
N TYR A 237 4.16 -6.00 -17.46
CA TYR A 237 4.16 -7.17 -18.36
C TYR A 237 2.76 -7.40 -18.95
N ARG A 238 2.70 -8.20 -20.03
CA ARG A 238 1.43 -8.68 -20.58
C ARG A 238 0.68 -9.48 -19.52
N LYS A 239 -0.64 -9.26 -19.41
CA LYS A 239 -1.50 -9.92 -18.42
C LYS A 239 -1.33 -11.45 -18.52
N GLY A 240 -1.16 -12.11 -17.37
CA GLY A 240 -1.00 -13.57 -17.29
C GLY A 240 0.44 -14.08 -17.34
N TRP A 241 1.43 -13.24 -17.62
CA TRP A 241 2.84 -13.64 -17.73
C TRP A 241 3.71 -12.88 -16.73
N PRO A 242 3.75 -13.30 -15.44
CA PRO A 242 4.61 -12.66 -14.46
C PRO A 242 6.07 -13.07 -14.73
N ALA A 243 6.99 -12.13 -14.66
CA ALA A 243 8.41 -12.41 -14.94
C ALA A 243 9.34 -11.74 -13.93
N VAL A 244 10.58 -12.22 -13.91
CA VAL A 244 11.74 -11.57 -13.27
C VAL A 244 12.66 -11.10 -14.39
N ALA A 245 12.94 -9.80 -14.44
CA ALA A 245 13.88 -9.25 -15.41
C ALA A 245 15.31 -9.32 -14.88
N PHE A 246 16.21 -9.76 -15.74
CA PHE A 246 17.65 -9.60 -15.58
C PHE A 246 18.20 -8.76 -16.74
N SER A 247 19.24 -7.99 -16.48
CA SER A 247 19.91 -7.16 -17.47
C SER A 247 21.36 -7.61 -17.62
N SER A 248 21.83 -7.67 -18.86
CA SER A 248 23.25 -7.85 -19.20
C SER A 248 23.98 -6.51 -19.34
N LEU A 249 23.35 -5.38 -18.99
CA LEU A 249 24.01 -4.09 -19.01
C LEU A 249 25.04 -4.03 -17.88
N ALA A 250 26.25 -3.58 -18.20
CA ALA A 250 27.25 -3.24 -17.21
C ALA A 250 26.67 -2.23 -16.19
N PRO A 251 26.98 -2.35 -14.88
CA PRO A 251 26.49 -1.42 -13.86
C PRO A 251 26.69 0.06 -14.20
N GLY A 252 27.85 0.42 -14.76
CA GLY A 252 28.19 1.78 -15.20
C GLY A 252 27.22 2.36 -16.22
N ASP A 253 26.70 1.52 -17.12
CA ASP A 253 25.70 1.91 -18.12
C ASP A 253 24.27 1.82 -17.57
N ALA A 254 24.00 0.87 -16.68
CA ALA A 254 22.71 0.74 -16.01
C ALA A 254 22.33 1.98 -15.19
N VAL A 255 23.30 2.72 -14.64
CA VAL A 255 23.04 3.98 -13.94
C VAL A 255 22.36 5.02 -14.83
N GLY A 256 22.67 5.04 -16.13
CA GLY A 256 21.98 5.90 -17.11
C GLY A 256 20.46 5.64 -17.20
N LEU A 257 20.00 4.47 -16.75
CA LEU A 257 18.59 4.07 -16.70
C LEU A 257 17.93 4.36 -15.35
N MET A 258 18.68 4.61 -14.28
CA MET A 258 18.20 4.90 -12.92
C MET A 258 17.60 6.33 -12.83
N LYS A 259 16.49 6.53 -13.54
CA LYS A 259 15.83 7.82 -13.72
C LYS A 259 14.46 7.85 -13.05
N TRP A 260 14.09 9.03 -12.53
CA TRP A 260 12.75 9.28 -12.05
C TRP A 260 11.76 9.42 -13.22
N ARG A 261 10.69 8.61 -13.21
CA ARG A 261 9.59 8.67 -14.17
C ARG A 261 8.40 9.36 -13.54
N ALA A 262 8.24 10.66 -13.81
CA ALA A 262 7.19 11.49 -13.21
C ALA A 262 5.77 10.90 -13.39
N ARG A 263 5.45 10.38 -14.59
CA ARG A 263 4.17 9.73 -14.90
C ARG A 263 3.84 8.58 -13.95
N TYR A 264 4.83 7.77 -13.59
CA TYR A 264 4.65 6.61 -12.70
C TYR A 264 4.96 6.94 -11.24
N ARG A 265 5.47 8.14 -10.97
CA ARG A 265 5.97 8.61 -9.67
C ARG A 265 6.96 7.61 -9.06
N GLU A 266 7.86 7.03 -9.84
CA GLU A 266 8.86 6.06 -9.36
C GLU A 266 10.16 6.10 -10.17
N MET A 267 11.21 5.46 -9.66
CA MET A 267 12.44 5.19 -10.39
C MET A 267 12.24 4.06 -11.40
N THR A 268 12.90 4.11 -12.56
CA THR A 268 12.93 2.97 -13.51
C THR A 268 13.50 1.72 -12.84
N ILE A 269 14.66 1.88 -12.20
CA ILE A 269 15.40 0.93 -11.35
C ILE A 269 16.14 1.73 -10.26
N GLU A 270 16.49 1.09 -9.15
CA GLU A 270 17.30 1.65 -8.06
C GLU A 270 18.67 0.94 -7.97
N PRO A 271 19.70 1.52 -7.33
CA PRO A 271 21.07 1.00 -7.33
C PRO A 271 21.30 -0.16 -6.36
N TYR A 272 20.39 -1.13 -6.40
CA TYR A 272 20.47 -2.32 -5.59
C TYR A 272 20.06 -3.48 -6.48
N GLY A 273 20.90 -4.50 -6.58
CA GLY A 273 20.64 -5.63 -7.46
C GLY A 273 21.22 -6.92 -6.91
N ILE A 274 20.74 -8.03 -7.48
CA ILE A 274 21.31 -9.35 -7.28
C ILE A 274 21.79 -9.87 -8.62
N ALA A 275 23.02 -10.36 -8.65
CA ALA A 275 23.70 -10.84 -9.84
C ALA A 275 23.68 -12.37 -9.87
N ILE A 276 23.50 -12.95 -11.06
CA ILE A 276 23.69 -14.39 -11.30
C ILE A 276 24.68 -14.56 -12.43
N HIS A 277 25.56 -15.56 -12.32
CA HIS A 277 26.51 -15.86 -13.38
C HIS A 277 25.78 -16.28 -14.67
N LYS A 278 26.27 -15.87 -15.85
CA LYS A 278 25.65 -16.19 -17.15
C LYS A 278 25.48 -17.70 -17.34
N ASP A 279 26.53 -18.49 -17.06
CA ASP A 279 26.46 -19.94 -17.15
C ASP A 279 25.33 -20.53 -16.30
N TYR A 280 25.15 -20.03 -15.06
CA TYR A 280 24.06 -20.48 -14.21
C TYR A 280 22.70 -20.04 -14.75
N ALA A 281 22.60 -18.84 -15.34
CA ALA A 281 21.37 -18.37 -15.99
C ALA A 281 20.93 -19.29 -17.13
N ASP A 282 21.89 -19.85 -17.88
CA ASP A 282 21.61 -20.84 -18.93
C ASP A 282 21.10 -22.15 -18.34
N THR A 283 21.68 -22.63 -17.23
CA THR A 283 21.21 -23.87 -16.56
C THR A 283 19.76 -23.78 -16.09
N ILE A 284 19.29 -22.59 -15.67
CA ILE A 284 17.91 -22.38 -15.22
C ILE A 284 16.95 -21.99 -16.35
N GLY A 285 17.43 -21.95 -17.60
CA GLY A 285 16.64 -21.69 -18.79
C GLY A 285 16.17 -20.24 -18.93
N LEU A 286 16.98 -19.28 -18.48
CA LEU A 286 16.70 -17.85 -18.64
C LEU A 286 16.62 -17.49 -20.13
N ARG A 287 15.62 -16.68 -20.52
CA ARG A 287 15.36 -16.36 -21.93
C ARG A 287 15.59 -14.88 -22.20
N LYS A 288 16.23 -14.58 -23.33
CA LYS A 288 16.36 -13.22 -23.84
C LYS A 288 14.98 -12.63 -24.14
N VAL A 289 14.76 -11.39 -23.72
CA VAL A 289 13.53 -10.65 -24.02
C VAL A 289 13.68 -9.96 -25.38
N PHE A 290 12.71 -10.18 -26.27
CA PHE A 290 12.61 -9.47 -27.55
C PHE A 290 11.69 -8.26 -27.39
N TYR A 291 12.25 -7.05 -27.51
CA TYR A 291 11.49 -5.80 -27.41
C TYR A 291 11.00 -5.38 -28.80
N GLY A 292 9.90 -5.97 -29.26
CA GLY A 292 9.33 -5.69 -30.59
C GLY A 292 10.23 -6.16 -31.74
N ASN A 293 9.65 -6.23 -32.94
CA ASN A 293 10.42 -6.21 -34.19
C ASN A 293 10.60 -4.76 -34.62
#